data_AF-A0A7X7QGI4-F1
#
_entry.id   AF-A0A7X7QGI4-F1
#
_cell.length_a   1.000
_cell.length_b   1.000
_cell.length_c   1.000
_cell.angle_alpha   90.00
_cell.angle_beta   90.00
_cell.angle_gamma   90.00
#
_symmetry.space_group_name_H-M   'P 1'
#
loop_
_entity.id
_entity.type
_entity.pdbx_description
1 polymer ?
#
loop_
_entity_poly.entity_id
_entity_poly.type
_entity_poly.pdbx_seq_one_letter_code
_entity_poly.pdbx_strand_id
1 'polypeptide(L)'
;IRDPELPALIGQIVIMGGTVSGPGNITPAAEFNMYCDPLAAQTVFRTPSTKTLVPLDVTNRVELSYDLFNQLPDESTKVGKLLHRLLPRAFRGYRQQFGLEGIHAHDTVTLMTVLCPELFTTKSMAGDVETHGELTAGATVFDRRRAPTWRHNMEVVTDMQKDAVIEAIIDGLNGWIDAE
;
A
#
# COMPACT_ATOMS: atom_id res chain seq x y z
N ILE A 1 -12.16 17.31 12.52
CA ILE A 1 -12.35 15.94 13.04
C ILE A 1 -13.68 15.90 13.79
N ARG A 2 -14.54 14.92 13.55
CA ARG A 2 -15.88 14.83 14.17
C ARG A 2 -15.83 14.34 15.62
N ASP A 3 -14.95 13.38 15.91
CA ASP A 3 -14.68 12.86 17.26
C ASP A 3 -13.19 13.08 17.59
N PRO A 4 -12.85 14.07 18.42
CA PRO A 4 -11.47 14.36 18.80
C PRO A 4 -10.78 13.27 19.64
N GLU A 5 -11.53 12.39 20.29
CA GLU A 5 -10.98 11.33 21.15
C GLU A 5 -10.62 10.07 20.34
N LEU A 6 -11.30 9.84 19.21
CA LEU A 6 -11.08 8.68 18.34
C LEU A 6 -9.59 8.42 18.00
N PRO A 7 -8.76 9.41 17.62
CA PRO A 7 -7.35 9.18 17.33
C PRO A 7 -6.55 8.54 18.48
N ALA A 8 -6.97 8.76 19.73
CA ALA A 8 -6.34 8.18 20.92
C ALA A 8 -6.84 6.76 21.23
N LEU A 9 -8.01 6.38 20.71
CA LEU A 9 -8.59 5.04 20.87
C LEU A 9 -8.08 4.04 19.82
N ILE A 10 -7.56 4.53 18.70
CA ILE A 10 -7.01 3.70 17.63
C ILE A 10 -5.59 3.25 18.00
N GLY A 11 -5.39 1.94 18.11
CA GLY A 11 -4.06 1.38 18.41
C GLY A 11 -3.02 1.67 17.31
N GLN A 12 -3.41 1.49 16.04
CA GLN A 12 -2.56 1.78 14.89
C GLN A 12 -3.40 2.03 13.63
N ILE A 13 -2.90 2.88 12.75
CA ILE A 13 -3.42 3.09 11.40
C ILE A 13 -2.35 2.62 10.40
N VAL A 14 -2.68 1.64 9.55
CA VAL A 14 -1.83 1.23 8.42
C VAL A 14 -2.44 1.76 7.14
N ILE A 15 -1.64 2.51 6.38
CA ILE A 15 -2.11 3.32 5.25
C ILE A 15 -1.44 2.81 3.98
N MET A 16 -2.23 2.25 3.05
CA MET A 16 -1.77 2.06 1.68
C MET A 16 -1.87 3.40 0.94
N GLY A 17 -0.75 3.90 0.45
CA GLY A 17 -0.76 5.04 -0.46
C GLY A 17 0.49 5.90 -0.40
N GLY A 18 0.48 6.92 -1.23
CA GLY A 18 1.60 7.84 -1.39
C GLY A 18 2.86 7.20 -1.99
N THR A 19 3.88 8.03 -2.09
CA THR A 19 5.24 7.65 -2.50
C THR A 19 6.28 8.44 -1.70
N VAL A 20 7.43 7.83 -1.44
CA VAL A 20 8.54 8.48 -0.72
C VAL A 20 9.52 9.11 -1.70
N SER A 21 9.81 8.40 -2.79
CA SER A 21 10.85 8.76 -3.74
C SER A 21 10.53 8.43 -5.20
N GLY A 22 9.50 7.62 -5.42
CA GLY A 22 9.06 7.19 -6.74
C GLY A 22 8.05 8.14 -7.38
N PRO A 23 7.55 7.75 -8.56
CA PRO A 23 6.48 8.47 -9.23
C PRO A 23 5.11 8.19 -8.57
N GLY A 24 4.15 9.06 -8.83
CA GLY A 24 2.74 8.75 -8.63
C GLY A 24 2.20 7.74 -9.66
N ASN A 25 0.99 7.22 -9.41
CA ASN A 25 0.30 6.30 -10.31
C ASN A 25 -0.97 6.91 -10.97
N ILE A 26 -1.46 8.04 -10.48
CA ILE A 26 -2.59 8.78 -11.08
C ILE A 26 -2.17 10.12 -11.68
N THR A 27 -1.21 10.81 -11.06
CA THR A 27 -0.49 11.95 -11.63
C THR A 27 1.01 11.67 -11.55
N PRO A 28 1.88 12.47 -12.21
CA PRO A 28 3.32 12.30 -12.08
C PRO A 28 3.84 12.34 -10.63
N ALA A 29 3.15 13.07 -9.74
CA ALA A 29 3.59 13.32 -8.37
C ALA A 29 2.74 12.64 -7.29
N ALA A 30 1.53 12.18 -7.59
CA ALA A 30 0.58 11.69 -6.60
C ALA A 30 0.15 10.25 -6.85
N GLU A 31 0.06 9.51 -5.75
CA GLU A 31 -0.61 8.22 -5.70
C GLU A 31 -2.13 8.45 -5.58
N PHE A 32 -2.91 7.52 -6.15
CA PHE A 32 -4.37 7.60 -6.28
C PHE A 32 -5.11 7.92 -4.98
N ASN A 33 -4.91 7.17 -3.89
CA ASN A 33 -5.62 7.39 -2.63
C ASN A 33 -5.31 8.77 -2.03
N MET A 34 -4.06 9.20 -2.10
CA MET A 34 -3.65 10.54 -1.63
C MET A 34 -4.20 11.66 -2.52
N TYR A 35 -4.29 11.43 -3.84
CA TYR A 35 -4.84 12.36 -4.81
C TYR A 35 -6.37 12.52 -4.70
N CYS A 36 -7.08 11.43 -4.37
CA CYS A 36 -8.54 11.44 -4.28
C CYS A 36 -9.06 12.40 -3.20
N ASP A 37 -8.41 12.45 -2.05
CA ASP A 37 -8.71 13.43 -0.99
C ASP A 37 -7.43 13.86 -0.25
N PRO A 38 -6.68 14.84 -0.80
CA PRO A 38 -5.43 15.29 -0.20
C PRO A 38 -5.64 15.92 1.18
N LEU A 39 -6.78 16.59 1.40
CA LEU A 39 -7.09 17.24 2.67
C LEU A 39 -7.35 16.21 3.79
N ALA A 40 -8.09 15.14 3.48
CA ALA A 40 -8.28 14.05 4.42
C ALA A 40 -6.96 13.33 4.71
N ALA A 41 -6.16 13.04 3.68
CA ALA A 41 -4.85 12.41 3.84
C ALA A 41 -3.90 13.25 4.72
N GLN A 42 -3.81 14.56 4.47
CA GLN A 42 -3.04 15.49 5.29
C GLN A 42 -3.53 15.50 6.76
N THR A 43 -4.85 15.48 6.95
CA THR A 43 -5.44 15.41 8.29
C THR A 43 -5.00 14.15 9.02
N VAL A 44 -5.02 12.99 8.36
CA VAL A 44 -4.54 11.72 8.94
C VAL A 44 -3.03 11.76 9.22
N PHE A 45 -2.21 12.31 8.31
CA PHE A 45 -0.76 12.43 8.52
C PHE A 45 -0.40 13.25 9.76
N ARG A 46 -1.23 14.25 10.07
CA ARG A 46 -1.03 15.17 11.19
C ARG A 46 -1.71 14.72 12.49
N THR A 47 -2.46 13.61 12.50
CA THR A 47 -3.02 13.09 13.76
C THR A 47 -1.92 12.51 14.66
N PRO A 48 -2.09 12.59 15.99
CA PRO A 48 -1.11 12.03 16.94
C PRO A 48 -1.12 10.50 17.02
N SER A 49 -1.98 9.81 16.26
CA SER A 49 -2.08 8.35 16.26
C SER A 49 -0.80 7.67 15.74
N THR A 50 -0.56 6.44 16.19
CA THR A 50 0.47 5.56 15.60
C THR A 50 0.09 5.24 14.17
N LYS A 51 0.99 5.52 13.22
CA LYS A 51 0.74 5.39 11.78
C LYS A 51 1.90 4.67 11.10
N THR A 52 1.55 3.76 10.18
CA THR A 52 2.49 3.14 9.25
C THR A 52 2.02 3.39 7.82
N LEU A 53 2.88 3.98 6.99
CA LEU A 53 2.63 4.16 5.56
C LEU A 53 3.25 3.01 4.76
N VAL A 54 2.50 2.46 3.83
CA VAL A 54 2.93 1.46 2.84
C VAL A 54 2.87 2.09 1.45
N PRO A 55 4.00 2.67 0.97
CA PRO A 55 4.02 3.47 -0.25
C PRO A 55 4.14 2.64 -1.53
N LEU A 56 3.91 3.28 -2.69
CA LEU A 56 4.16 2.70 -4.01
C LEU A 56 5.60 2.19 -4.18
N ASP A 57 6.58 2.83 -3.55
CA ASP A 57 8.00 2.45 -3.57
C ASP A 57 8.24 0.98 -3.15
N VAL A 58 7.34 0.43 -2.34
CA VAL A 58 7.36 -0.97 -1.88
C VAL A 58 6.33 -1.79 -2.62
N THR A 59 5.07 -1.34 -2.64
CA THR A 59 3.96 -2.13 -3.22
C THR A 59 4.12 -2.43 -4.71
N ASN A 60 4.73 -1.53 -5.50
CA ASN A 60 4.97 -1.75 -6.93
C ASN A 60 5.91 -2.94 -7.20
N ARG A 61 6.66 -3.40 -6.20
CA ARG A 61 7.60 -4.52 -6.37
C ARG A 61 6.90 -5.88 -6.33
N VAL A 62 5.66 -5.97 -5.83
CA VAL A 62 4.81 -7.17 -5.94
C VAL A 62 3.86 -6.99 -7.11
N GLU A 63 3.92 -7.94 -8.03
CA GLU A 63 3.04 -8.01 -9.18
C GLU A 63 2.50 -9.44 -9.26
N LEU A 64 1.18 -9.57 -9.30
CA LEU A 64 0.50 -10.81 -9.63
C LEU A 64 0.61 -11.00 -11.14
N SER A 65 1.67 -11.70 -11.56
CA SER A 65 1.89 -12.09 -12.94
C SER A 65 0.98 -13.26 -13.34
N TYR A 66 0.96 -13.58 -14.63
CA TYR A 66 0.26 -14.76 -15.12
C TYR A 66 0.84 -16.07 -14.56
N ASP A 67 2.14 -16.13 -14.26
CA ASP A 67 2.75 -17.33 -13.66
C ASP A 67 2.24 -17.55 -12.22
N LEU A 68 2.02 -16.46 -11.49
CA LEU A 68 1.41 -16.45 -10.17
C LEU A 68 -0.08 -16.82 -10.21
N PHE A 69 -0.77 -16.50 -11.30
CA PHE A 69 -2.18 -16.88 -11.49
C PHE A 69 -2.38 -18.40 -11.46
N ASN A 70 -1.42 -19.18 -11.94
CA ASN A 70 -1.49 -20.65 -11.91
C ASN A 70 -1.28 -21.25 -10.51
N GLN A 71 -0.84 -20.46 -9.54
CA GLN A 71 -0.63 -20.87 -8.15
C GLN A 71 -1.84 -20.51 -7.26
N LEU A 72 -2.84 -19.84 -7.83
CA LEU A 72 -4.05 -19.47 -7.12
C LEU A 72 -4.93 -20.69 -6.81
N PRO A 73 -5.82 -20.58 -5.81
CA PRO A 73 -6.74 -21.66 -5.47
C PRO A 73 -7.57 -22.12 -6.68
N ASP A 74 -7.85 -23.42 -6.71
CA ASP A 74 -8.66 -24.03 -7.77
C ASP A 74 -10.08 -23.43 -7.83
N GLU A 75 -10.66 -23.36 -9.02
CA GLU A 75 -12.02 -22.83 -9.27
C GLU A 75 -13.13 -23.57 -8.50
N SER A 76 -12.87 -24.80 -8.02
CA SER A 76 -13.78 -25.53 -7.13
C SER A 76 -13.91 -24.90 -5.75
N THR A 77 -12.92 -24.12 -5.30
CA THR A 77 -12.98 -23.38 -4.04
C THR A 77 -13.77 -22.08 -4.19
N LYS A 78 -14.38 -21.57 -3.11
CA LYS A 78 -15.11 -20.29 -3.15
C LYS A 78 -14.19 -19.11 -3.52
N VAL A 79 -12.96 -19.11 -2.99
CA VAL A 79 -11.95 -18.07 -3.24
C VAL A 79 -11.44 -18.16 -4.69
N GLY A 80 -11.02 -19.35 -5.13
CA GLY A 80 -10.59 -19.58 -6.51
C GLY A 80 -11.66 -19.16 -7.50
N LYS A 81 -12.91 -19.60 -7.34
CA LYS A 81 -14.02 -19.20 -8.22
C LYS A 81 -14.18 -17.68 -8.34
N LEU A 82 -14.00 -16.94 -7.25
CA LEU A 82 -14.06 -15.48 -7.26
C LEU A 82 -12.87 -14.87 -8.01
N LEU A 83 -11.66 -15.32 -7.70
CA LEU A 83 -10.42 -14.82 -8.31
C LEU A 83 -10.38 -15.07 -9.81
N HIS A 84 -10.68 -16.30 -10.26
CA HIS A 84 -10.73 -16.67 -11.68
C HIS A 84 -11.79 -15.88 -12.46
N ARG A 85 -12.86 -15.41 -11.79
CA ARG A 85 -13.86 -14.52 -12.40
C ARG A 85 -13.41 -13.06 -12.52
N LEU A 86 -12.65 -12.57 -11.54
CA LEU A 86 -12.28 -11.15 -11.44
C LEU A 86 -10.97 -10.84 -12.18
N LEU A 87 -9.96 -11.67 -11.98
CA LEU A 87 -8.58 -11.39 -12.40
C LEU A 87 -8.44 -11.20 -13.92
N PRO A 88 -9.05 -12.01 -14.82
CA PRO A 88 -8.91 -11.79 -16.27
C PRO A 88 -9.32 -10.37 -16.71
N ARG A 89 -10.33 -9.79 -16.04
CA ARG A 89 -10.76 -8.40 -16.32
C ARG A 89 -9.77 -7.40 -15.75
N ALA A 90 -9.25 -7.63 -14.56
CA ALA A 90 -8.23 -6.78 -13.94
C ALA A 90 -6.94 -6.78 -14.77
N PHE A 91 -6.44 -7.94 -15.22
CA PHE A 91 -5.28 -8.05 -16.11
C PHE A 91 -5.48 -7.25 -17.41
N ARG A 92 -6.66 -7.36 -18.04
CA ARG A 92 -6.98 -6.57 -19.23
C ARG A 92 -6.95 -5.06 -18.93
N GLY A 93 -7.53 -4.65 -17.80
CA GLY A 93 -7.53 -3.24 -17.37
C GLY A 93 -6.12 -2.70 -17.16
N TYR A 94 -5.30 -3.42 -16.39
CA TYR A 94 -3.90 -3.05 -16.13
C TYR A 94 -3.07 -2.96 -17.41
N ARG A 95 -3.24 -3.91 -18.32
CA ARG A 95 -2.57 -3.88 -19.63
C ARG A 95 -2.99 -2.68 -20.47
N GLN A 96 -4.28 -2.35 -20.50
CA GLN A 96 -4.79 -1.24 -21.31
C GLN A 96 -4.41 0.13 -20.75
N GLN A 97 -4.41 0.27 -19.42
CA GLN A 97 -4.20 1.56 -18.75
C GLN A 97 -2.72 1.84 -18.47
N PHE A 98 -1.95 0.81 -18.10
CA PHE A 98 -0.57 0.96 -17.63
C PHE A 98 0.46 0.21 -18.48
N GLY A 99 0.02 -0.60 -19.46
CA GLY A 99 0.93 -1.40 -20.29
C GLY A 99 1.59 -2.56 -19.55
N LEU A 100 1.06 -2.95 -18.38
CA LEU A 100 1.61 -4.00 -17.52
C LEU A 100 1.01 -5.37 -17.86
N GLU A 101 1.84 -6.42 -17.78
CA GLU A 101 1.41 -7.82 -17.98
C GLU A 101 1.09 -8.52 -16.64
N GLY A 102 0.71 -7.74 -15.64
CA GLY A 102 0.33 -8.17 -14.31
C GLY A 102 -0.41 -7.11 -13.51
N ILE A 103 -0.82 -7.47 -12.30
CA ILE A 103 -1.59 -6.61 -11.39
C ILE A 103 -0.76 -6.31 -10.16
N HIS A 104 -0.59 -5.03 -9.84
CA HIS A 104 0.01 -4.64 -8.56
C HIS A 104 -0.97 -4.87 -7.41
N ALA A 105 -0.58 -5.72 -6.46
CA ALA A 105 -1.41 -6.11 -5.32
C ALA A 105 -1.23 -5.17 -4.12
N HIS A 106 -1.42 -3.85 -4.34
CA HIS A 106 -1.11 -2.79 -3.37
C HIS A 106 -1.69 -3.03 -1.98
N ASP A 107 -3.01 -3.25 -1.92
CA ASP A 107 -3.72 -3.44 -0.65
C ASP A 107 -3.38 -4.77 0.00
N THR A 108 -3.14 -5.82 -0.80
CA THR A 108 -2.72 -7.13 -0.29
C THR A 108 -1.34 -7.05 0.37
N VAL A 109 -0.39 -6.38 -0.26
CA VAL A 109 0.94 -6.12 0.33
C VAL A 109 0.81 -5.32 1.62
N THR A 110 -0.07 -4.32 1.64
CA THR A 110 -0.35 -3.52 2.84
C THR A 110 -0.90 -4.40 3.96
N LEU A 111 -1.83 -5.30 3.67
CA LEU A 111 -2.34 -6.27 4.65
C LEU A 111 -1.23 -7.17 5.18
N MET A 112 -0.29 -7.60 4.35
CA MET A 112 0.85 -8.41 4.79
C MET A 112 1.74 -7.68 5.80
N THR A 113 1.80 -6.35 5.79
CA THR A 113 2.54 -5.59 6.82
C THR A 113 1.95 -5.75 8.22
N VAL A 114 0.68 -6.14 8.31
CA VAL A 114 -0.01 -6.42 9.57
C VAL A 114 0.09 -7.89 9.93
N LEU A 115 -0.08 -8.80 8.96
CA LEU A 115 -0.10 -10.25 9.20
C LEU A 115 1.30 -10.84 9.39
N CYS A 116 2.29 -10.34 8.65
CA CYS A 116 3.67 -10.84 8.62
C CYS A 116 4.66 -9.66 8.71
N PRO A 117 4.62 -8.85 9.80
CA PRO A 117 5.42 -7.63 9.91
C PRO A 117 6.94 -7.87 9.82
N GLU A 118 7.41 -9.07 10.19
CA GLU A 118 8.81 -9.50 10.10
C GLU A 118 9.35 -9.56 8.65
N LEU A 119 8.46 -9.63 7.65
CA LEU A 119 8.84 -9.60 6.24
C LEU A 119 9.14 -8.18 5.74
N PHE A 120 8.93 -7.15 6.57
CA PHE A 120 9.02 -5.75 6.16
C PHE A 120 10.05 -4.97 6.99
N THR A 121 10.67 -3.97 6.36
CA THR A 121 11.55 -3.02 7.04
C THR A 121 10.92 -1.64 7.07
N THR A 122 10.74 -1.08 8.26
CA THR A 122 10.22 0.27 8.45
C THR A 122 11.31 1.27 8.82
N LYS A 123 11.06 2.54 8.52
CA LYS A 123 11.83 3.67 9.05
C LYS A 123 10.90 4.73 9.59
N SER A 124 11.25 5.28 10.74
CA SER A 124 10.61 6.47 11.27
C SER A 124 10.94 7.67 10.40
N MET A 125 9.93 8.34 9.83
CA MET A 125 10.11 9.47 8.91
C MET A 125 9.17 10.62 9.26
N ALA A 126 9.52 11.81 8.76
CA ALA A 126 8.67 12.99 8.80
C ALA A 126 8.11 13.26 7.40
N GLY A 127 6.78 13.22 7.27
CA GLY A 127 6.11 13.49 6.00
C GLY A 127 4.76 14.19 6.14
N ASP A 128 4.34 14.82 5.05
CA ASP A 128 3.05 15.51 4.93
C ASP A 128 2.47 15.35 3.51
N VAL A 129 1.23 15.76 3.30
CA VAL A 129 0.55 15.71 1.99
C VAL A 129 0.37 17.14 1.45
N GLU A 130 0.76 17.38 0.20
CA GLU A 130 0.49 18.63 -0.51
C GLU A 130 -0.99 18.72 -0.92
N THR A 131 -1.63 19.86 -0.66
CA THR A 131 -3.10 20.02 -0.80
C THR A 131 -3.51 21.17 -1.72
N HIS A 132 -2.57 22.04 -2.12
CA HIS A 132 -2.85 23.26 -2.88
C HIS A 132 -2.13 23.33 -4.23
N GLY A 133 -1.05 22.58 -4.40
CA GLY A 133 -0.24 22.65 -5.63
C GLY A 133 -1.00 22.28 -6.90
N GLU A 134 -0.82 23.07 -7.97
CA GLU A 134 -1.47 22.82 -9.27
C GLU A 134 -1.00 21.50 -9.90
N LEU A 135 0.29 21.17 -9.75
CA LEU A 135 0.90 19.94 -10.28
C LEU A 135 1.07 18.84 -9.24
N THR A 136 1.01 19.19 -7.96
CA THR A 136 1.48 18.34 -6.86
C THR A 136 0.43 18.08 -5.78
N ALA A 137 -0.82 18.51 -5.96
CA ALA A 137 -1.91 18.13 -5.06
C ALA A 137 -1.99 16.59 -4.93
N GLY A 138 -2.01 16.10 -3.69
CA GLY A 138 -1.97 14.67 -3.36
C GLY A 138 -0.56 14.07 -3.26
N ALA A 139 0.50 14.82 -3.58
CA ALA A 139 1.86 14.32 -3.42
C ALA A 139 2.21 14.21 -1.92
N THR A 140 2.79 13.09 -1.53
CA THR A 140 3.38 12.91 -0.20
C THR A 140 4.82 13.44 -0.21
N VAL A 141 5.12 14.35 0.71
CA VAL A 141 6.41 15.03 0.83
C VAL A 141 7.10 14.59 2.11
N PHE A 142 8.27 13.97 1.99
CA PHE A 142 9.08 13.53 3.12
C PHE A 142 10.36 14.35 3.26
N ASP A 143 10.74 14.71 4.49
CA ASP A 143 12.00 15.41 4.77
C ASP A 143 13.20 14.45 4.66
N ARG A 144 13.73 14.31 3.45
CA ARG A 144 14.81 13.38 3.09
C ARG A 144 16.19 14.05 3.03
N ARG A 145 16.33 15.28 3.54
CA ARG A 145 17.60 16.02 3.55
C ARG A 145 18.60 15.33 4.48
N ARG A 146 19.90 15.59 4.29
CA ARG A 146 20.96 15.06 5.16
C ARG A 146 20.82 15.49 6.62
N ALA A 147 20.29 16.69 6.86
CA ALA A 147 19.96 17.22 8.17
C ALA A 147 18.46 17.58 8.19
N PRO A 148 17.57 16.62 8.52
CA PRO A 148 16.14 16.88 8.56
C PRO A 148 15.78 17.80 9.72
N THR A 149 14.77 18.63 9.54
CA THR A 149 14.26 19.56 10.56
C THR A 149 12.81 19.26 10.95
N TRP A 150 12.11 18.46 10.15
CA TRP A 150 10.74 18.06 10.47
C TRP A 150 10.71 16.97 11.53
N ARG A 151 9.73 17.03 12.42
CA ARG A 151 9.52 16.02 13.46
C ARG A 151 8.93 14.76 12.83
N HIS A 152 9.51 13.61 13.14
CA HIS A 152 8.99 12.32 12.69
C HIS A 152 7.58 12.10 13.21
N ASN A 153 6.68 11.63 12.35
CA ASN A 153 5.25 11.51 12.63
C ASN A 153 4.63 10.16 12.23
N MET A 154 5.38 9.29 11.57
CA MET A 154 4.94 7.95 11.18
C MET A 154 6.12 7.02 10.90
N GLU A 155 5.83 5.72 10.96
CA GLU A 155 6.67 4.70 10.35
C GLU A 155 6.34 4.59 8.85
N VAL A 156 7.34 4.35 8.03
CA VAL A 156 7.19 4.15 6.59
C VAL A 156 7.86 2.86 6.21
N VAL A 157 7.13 1.98 5.53
CA VAL A 157 7.70 0.75 4.99
C VAL A 157 8.64 1.13 3.84
N THR A 158 9.89 0.70 3.95
CA THR A 158 10.96 1.03 3.00
C THR A 158 11.46 -0.16 2.20
N ASP A 159 11.27 -1.37 2.73
CA ASP A 159 11.67 -2.60 2.07
C ASP A 159 10.81 -3.79 2.49
N MET A 160 10.88 -4.86 1.70
CA MET A 160 10.19 -6.12 1.98
C MET A 160 10.95 -7.33 1.44
N GLN A 161 10.79 -8.48 2.09
CA GLN A 161 11.22 -9.78 1.58
C GLN A 161 10.26 -10.26 0.48
N LYS A 162 10.44 -9.75 -0.74
CA LYS A 162 9.48 -9.90 -1.85
C LYS A 162 8.96 -11.33 -2.05
N ASP A 163 9.84 -12.30 -2.16
CA ASP A 163 9.45 -13.68 -2.49
C ASP A 163 8.64 -14.32 -1.34
N ALA A 164 9.07 -14.11 -0.09
CA ALA A 164 8.34 -14.56 1.09
C ALA A 164 6.97 -13.88 1.24
N VAL A 165 6.85 -12.60 0.88
CA VAL A 165 5.56 -11.88 0.87
C VAL A 165 4.63 -12.48 -0.18
N ILE A 166 5.15 -12.81 -1.37
CA ILE A 166 4.37 -13.45 -2.43
C ILE A 166 3.88 -14.84 -1.99
N GLU A 167 4.76 -15.63 -1.39
CA GLU A 167 4.44 -16.95 -0.83
C GLU A 167 3.34 -16.84 0.24
N ALA A 168 3.50 -15.94 1.22
CA ALA A 168 2.51 -15.71 2.27
C ALA A 168 1.13 -15.28 1.71
N ILE A 169 1.10 -14.52 0.61
CA ILE A 169 -0.14 -14.16 -0.07
C ILE A 169 -0.80 -15.39 -0.70
N ILE A 170 -0.03 -16.22 -1.41
CA ILE A 170 -0.56 -17.44 -2.06
C ILE A 170 -1.08 -18.41 -1.00
N ASP A 171 -0.29 -18.66 0.05
CA ASP A 171 -0.68 -19.51 1.17
C ASP A 171 -1.95 -18.99 1.83
N GLY A 172 -2.03 -17.67 2.02
CA GLY A 172 -3.22 -17.03 2.56
C GLY A 172 -4.48 -17.26 1.72
N LEU A 173 -4.34 -17.26 0.39
CA LEU A 173 -5.44 -17.51 -0.54
C LEU A 173 -5.85 -18.99 -0.62
N ASN A 174 -4.89 -19.91 -0.48
CA ASN A 174 -5.14 -21.36 -0.43
C ASN A 174 -5.80 -21.81 0.89
N GLY A 175 -6.06 -20.85 1.78
CA GLY A 175 -6.43 -21.09 3.16
C GLY A 175 -5.15 -21.20 3.96
N TRP A 176 -5.07 -20.43 5.06
CA TRP A 176 -4.16 -20.73 6.14
C TRP A 176 -4.61 -22.11 6.64
N ILE A 177 -4.08 -23.18 6.05
CA ILE A 177 -4.39 -24.54 6.49
C ILE A 177 -3.81 -24.62 7.89
N ASP A 178 -4.70 -24.48 8.87
CA ASP A 178 -4.51 -24.82 10.28
C ASP A 178 -3.25 -24.21 10.92
N ALA A 179 -3.29 -22.91 11.20
CA ALA A 179 -2.54 -22.39 12.36
C ALA A 179 -3.42 -22.61 13.60
N GLU A 180 -3.14 -23.73 14.30
CA GLU A 180 -3.65 -24.21 15.60
C GLU A 180 -4.80 -23.46 16.30
#